data_AF-A0A4Q5SHU5-F1
#
_entry.id   AF-A0A4Q5SHU5-F1
#
_cell.length_a   1.000
_cell.length_b   1.000
_cell.length_c   1.000
_cell.angle_alpha   90.00
_cell.angle_beta   90.00
_cell.angle_gamma   90.00
#
_symmetry.space_group_name_H-M   'P 1'
#
loop_
_entity.id
_entity.type
_entity.pdbx_description
1 polymer ?
#
loop_
_entity_poly.entity_id
_entity_poly.type
_entity_poly.pdbx_seq_one_letter_code
_entity_poly.pdbx_strand_id
1 'polypeptide(L)'
;MIDVVVAPFLPGGPNDGRPETDLTLMARSGLMTIIGDPDRAPLTLPGEQAYALAGIQAVIGALTALHARAPSGKGQLVEVSAYQSAVLANYREPLTWQWTGRVGNRTGNLLIRGKSGVRQIWPCADGFVTWALVDNQPMMRGMVKVMGDAAGPLAAVDWDAILVADMPRETLIEWEAVVEAFFLKHTRAELGAMSQANGLGLSWIDTPADALASDHLAARGLWRDVDGVKLPGRLWMSSLEDGQ
;
A
#
# COMPACT_ATOMS: atom_id res chain seq x y z
N MET A 1 -13.42 -33.45 11.53
CA MET A 1 -12.23 -32.63 11.83
C MET A 1 -12.03 -31.67 10.67
N ILE A 2 -11.56 -30.45 10.91
CA ILE A 2 -11.07 -29.59 9.83
C ILE A 2 -9.61 -29.39 10.13
N ASP A 3 -8.76 -29.83 9.21
CA ASP A 3 -7.32 -29.77 9.34
C ASP A 3 -6.83 -28.66 8.42
N VAL A 4 -6.06 -27.71 8.97
CA VAL A 4 -5.48 -26.63 8.18
C VAL A 4 -3.97 -26.75 8.23
N VAL A 5 -3.36 -26.92 7.07
CA VAL A 5 -1.92 -27.03 6.91
C VAL A 5 -1.43 -25.80 6.18
N VAL A 6 -0.53 -25.06 6.82
CA VAL A 6 0.19 -23.95 6.21
C VAL A 6 1.64 -24.37 6.04
N ALA A 7 2.15 -24.26 4.82
CA ALA A 7 3.52 -24.62 4.50
C ALA A 7 4.13 -23.62 3.52
N PRO A 8 5.47 -23.48 3.47
CA PRO A 8 6.12 -22.68 2.43
C PRO A 8 5.70 -23.13 1.02
N PHE A 9 5.84 -24.42 0.75
CA PHE A 9 5.32 -25.12 -0.41
C PHE A 9 4.39 -26.24 0.04
N LEU A 10 3.34 -26.50 -0.74
CA LEU A 10 2.49 -27.65 -0.47
C LEU A 10 3.23 -28.96 -0.78
N PRO A 11 2.94 -30.05 -0.03
CA PRO A 11 3.52 -31.36 -0.28
C PRO A 11 3.25 -31.89 -1.70
N GLY A 12 4.10 -32.81 -2.16
CA GLY A 12 3.98 -33.46 -3.47
C GLY A 12 4.42 -32.61 -4.68
N GLY A 13 4.83 -31.36 -4.45
CA GLY A 13 5.40 -30.48 -5.47
C GLY A 13 6.93 -30.57 -5.60
N PRO A 14 7.54 -29.93 -6.61
CA PRO A 14 8.99 -29.95 -6.83
C PRO A 14 9.85 -29.34 -5.71
N ASN A 15 9.23 -28.60 -4.79
CA ASN A 15 9.91 -27.96 -3.65
C ASN A 15 9.45 -28.56 -2.31
N ASP A 16 8.83 -29.73 -2.31
CA ASP A 16 8.41 -30.41 -1.08
C ASP A 16 9.61 -30.65 -0.15
N GLY A 17 9.41 -30.42 1.15
CA GLY A 17 10.45 -30.53 2.18
C GLY A 17 11.57 -29.47 2.11
N ARG A 18 11.52 -28.51 1.18
CA ARG A 18 12.54 -27.47 1.06
C ARG A 18 12.40 -26.44 2.19
N PRO A 19 13.47 -26.17 2.96
CA PRO A 19 13.43 -25.12 3.99
C PRO A 19 13.38 -23.74 3.33
N GLU A 20 12.50 -22.88 3.84
CA GLU A 20 12.31 -21.52 3.37
C GLU A 20 11.96 -20.60 4.56
N THR A 21 12.39 -19.35 4.47
CA THR A 21 11.99 -18.27 5.37
C THR A 21 11.01 -17.33 4.66
N ASP A 22 10.37 -16.41 5.38
CA ASP A 22 9.53 -15.39 4.76
C ASP A 22 10.30 -14.60 3.70
N LEU A 23 11.53 -14.18 4.03
CA LEU A 23 12.41 -13.47 3.11
C LEU A 23 12.67 -14.25 1.82
N THR A 24 12.95 -15.55 1.89
CA THR A 24 13.22 -16.34 0.68
C THR A 24 11.96 -16.57 -0.14
N LEU A 25 10.79 -16.68 0.50
CA LEU A 25 9.50 -16.73 -0.19
C LEU A 25 9.17 -15.41 -0.89
N MET A 26 9.41 -14.27 -0.25
CA MET A 26 9.24 -12.94 -0.83
C MET A 26 10.22 -12.68 -1.98
N ALA A 27 11.46 -13.17 -1.87
CA ALA A 27 12.42 -13.11 -2.96
C ALA A 27 11.96 -13.94 -4.16
N ARG A 28 11.41 -15.13 -3.93
CA ARG A 28 10.92 -16.02 -4.99
C ARG A 28 9.60 -15.54 -5.61
N SER A 29 8.78 -14.74 -4.91
CA SER A 29 7.48 -14.28 -5.41
C SER A 29 7.58 -13.27 -6.56
N GLY A 30 8.77 -12.73 -6.79
CA GLY A 30 9.01 -11.67 -7.77
C GLY A 30 8.58 -10.28 -7.28
N LEU A 31 8.00 -10.14 -6.09
CA LEU A 31 7.57 -8.82 -5.59
C LEU A 31 8.75 -7.88 -5.36
N MET A 32 9.88 -8.40 -4.88
CA MET A 32 11.08 -7.59 -4.63
C MET A 32 11.63 -6.93 -5.92
N THR A 33 11.33 -7.47 -7.12
CA THR A 33 11.89 -6.91 -8.37
C THR A 33 11.40 -5.49 -8.65
N ILE A 34 10.27 -5.09 -8.08
CA ILE A 34 9.60 -3.81 -8.28
C ILE A 34 9.67 -2.87 -7.06
N ILE A 35 10.27 -3.30 -5.95
CA ILE A 35 10.34 -2.48 -4.72
C ILE A 35 11.73 -1.84 -4.58
N GLY A 36 11.74 -0.52 -4.39
CA GLY A 36 12.94 0.27 -4.12
C GLY A 36 13.32 1.20 -5.27
N ASP A 37 14.50 1.80 -5.16
CA ASP A 37 15.04 2.73 -6.16
C ASP A 37 15.69 1.97 -7.35
N PRO A 38 15.63 2.53 -8.57
CA PRO A 38 16.15 1.88 -9.78
C PRO A 38 17.67 1.63 -9.74
N ASP A 39 18.42 2.52 -9.11
CA ASP A 39 19.89 2.54 -9.05
C ASP A 39 20.48 1.73 -7.89
N ARG A 40 19.62 1.07 -7.10
CA ARG A 40 20.00 0.27 -5.93
C ARG A 40 19.50 -1.17 -6.05
N ALA A 41 20.02 -2.02 -5.18
CA ALA A 41 19.55 -3.39 -5.04
C ALA A 41 18.04 -3.42 -4.66
N PRO A 42 17.28 -4.44 -5.11
CA PRO A 42 15.92 -4.68 -4.66
C PRO A 42 15.76 -4.59 -3.14
N LEU A 43 14.66 -3.99 -2.69
CA LEU A 43 14.31 -3.95 -1.27
C LEU A 43 13.26 -5.01 -0.94
N THR A 44 13.26 -5.47 0.31
CA THR A 44 12.19 -6.30 0.88
C THR A 44 11.24 -5.43 1.70
N LEU A 45 9.99 -5.88 1.84
CA LEU A 45 9.10 -5.35 2.85
C LEU A 45 9.57 -5.80 4.25
N PRO A 46 9.39 -4.97 5.29
CA PRO A 46 9.72 -5.36 6.66
C PRO A 46 8.71 -6.37 7.23
N GLY A 47 9.13 -7.12 8.24
CA GLY A 47 8.32 -8.14 8.90
C GLY A 47 8.19 -9.42 8.08
N GLU A 48 7.20 -10.25 8.43
CA GLU A 48 6.96 -11.57 7.85
C GLU A 48 5.72 -11.54 6.94
N GLN A 49 5.85 -10.91 5.77
CA GLN A 49 4.70 -10.59 4.90
C GLN A 49 4.12 -11.82 4.21
N ALA A 50 4.96 -12.74 3.72
CA ALA A 50 4.49 -13.99 3.11
C ALA A 50 3.70 -14.83 4.13
N TYR A 51 4.16 -14.89 5.38
CA TYR A 51 3.48 -15.60 6.46
C TYR A 51 2.17 -14.92 6.87
N ALA A 52 2.14 -13.59 6.96
CA ALA A 52 0.91 -12.85 7.24
C ALA A 52 -0.16 -13.08 6.15
N LEU A 53 0.23 -13.03 4.88
CA LEU A 53 -0.65 -13.33 3.74
C LEU A 53 -1.17 -14.77 3.79
N ALA A 54 -0.29 -15.73 4.09
CA ALA A 54 -0.66 -17.13 4.24
C ALA A 54 -1.66 -17.35 5.40
N GLY A 55 -1.43 -16.67 6.53
CA GLY A 55 -2.33 -16.73 7.69
C GLY A 55 -3.74 -16.26 7.36
N ILE A 56 -3.87 -15.18 6.58
CA ILE A 56 -5.18 -14.69 6.12
C ILE A 56 -5.87 -15.75 5.24
N GLN A 57 -5.16 -16.36 4.30
CA GLN A 57 -5.70 -17.43 3.45
C GLN A 57 -6.09 -18.68 4.26
N ALA A 58 -5.31 -19.03 5.28
CA ALA A 58 -5.60 -20.15 6.18
C ALA A 58 -6.89 -19.93 6.98
N VAL A 59 -7.11 -18.72 7.50
CA VAL A 59 -8.36 -18.37 8.20
C VAL A 59 -9.55 -18.42 7.24
N ILE A 60 -9.43 -17.85 6.03
CA ILE A 60 -10.48 -17.92 5.01
C ILE A 60 -10.82 -19.38 4.70
N GLY A 61 -9.81 -20.20 4.39
CA GLY A 61 -10.01 -21.61 4.09
C GLY A 61 -10.64 -22.39 5.24
N ALA A 62 -10.23 -22.12 6.49
CA ALA A 62 -10.82 -22.72 7.69
C ALA A 62 -12.31 -22.36 7.83
N LEU A 63 -12.67 -21.09 7.66
CA LEU A 63 -14.05 -20.61 7.76
C LEU A 63 -14.92 -21.16 6.63
N THR A 64 -14.41 -21.19 5.38
CA THR A 64 -15.08 -21.85 4.26
C THR A 64 -15.30 -23.33 4.56
N ALA A 65 -14.30 -24.00 5.13
CA ALA A 65 -14.40 -25.40 5.46
C ALA A 65 -15.42 -25.69 6.58
N LEU A 66 -15.49 -24.82 7.58
CA LEU A 66 -16.48 -24.86 8.66
C LEU A 66 -17.88 -24.67 8.11
N HIS A 67 -18.07 -23.70 7.22
CA HIS A 67 -19.36 -23.45 6.58
C HIS A 67 -19.82 -24.66 5.75
N ALA A 68 -18.93 -25.23 4.92
CA ALA A 68 -19.25 -26.40 4.09
C ALA A 68 -19.52 -27.67 4.91
N ARG A 69 -18.96 -27.78 6.12
CA ARG A 69 -19.22 -28.89 7.04
C ARG A 69 -20.65 -28.85 7.60
N ALA A 70 -21.25 -27.68 7.78
CA ALA A 70 -22.58 -27.55 8.41
C ALA A 70 -23.68 -28.38 7.71
N PRO A 71 -23.86 -28.31 6.37
CA PRO A 71 -24.83 -29.15 5.68
C PRO A 71 -24.31 -30.57 5.39
N SER A 72 -23.00 -30.74 5.20
CA SER A 72 -22.45 -32.02 4.73
C SER A 72 -22.13 -33.01 5.85
N GLY A 73 -21.92 -32.53 7.08
CA GLY A 73 -21.39 -33.30 8.21
C GLY A 73 -19.92 -33.71 8.06
N LYS A 74 -19.27 -33.42 6.93
CA LYS A 74 -17.92 -33.92 6.60
C LYS A 74 -16.83 -32.95 7.01
N GLY A 75 -15.73 -33.51 7.50
CA GLY A 75 -14.47 -32.80 7.66
C GLY A 75 -13.74 -32.62 6.32
N GLN A 76 -12.71 -31.79 6.32
CA GLN A 76 -11.82 -31.63 5.17
C GLN A 76 -10.46 -31.10 5.57
N LEU A 77 -9.47 -31.36 4.71
CA LEU A 77 -8.14 -30.79 4.76
C LEU A 77 -8.12 -29.50 3.94
N VAL A 78 -7.54 -28.44 4.50
CA VAL A 78 -7.28 -27.15 3.85
C VAL A 78 -5.78 -26.97 3.80
N GLU A 79 -5.25 -26.77 2.60
CA GLU A 79 -3.82 -26.61 2.37
C GLU A 79 -3.54 -25.20 1.86
N VAL A 80 -2.60 -24.50 2.49
CA VAL A 80 -2.21 -23.13 2.12
C VAL A 80 -0.71 -23.02 1.93
N SER A 81 -0.29 -22.52 0.77
CA SER A 81 1.10 -22.19 0.50
C SER A 81 1.40 -20.73 0.79
N ALA A 82 2.41 -20.47 1.62
CA ALA A 82 2.94 -19.13 1.81
C ALA A 82 3.58 -18.58 0.54
N TYR A 83 4.23 -19.42 -0.27
CA TYR A 83 4.74 -19.01 -1.58
C TYR A 83 3.63 -18.53 -2.53
N GLN A 84 2.54 -19.31 -2.68
CA GLN A 84 1.42 -18.92 -3.54
C GLN A 84 0.76 -17.63 -3.04
N SER A 85 0.64 -17.47 -1.72
CA SER A 85 0.11 -16.25 -1.09
C SER A 85 0.98 -15.03 -1.39
N ALA A 86 2.31 -15.16 -1.32
CA ALA A 86 3.26 -14.11 -1.68
C ALA A 86 3.25 -13.77 -3.18
N VAL A 87 3.13 -14.77 -4.06
CA VAL A 87 2.99 -14.55 -5.52
C VAL A 87 1.71 -13.78 -5.83
N LEU A 88 0.60 -14.10 -5.15
CA LEU A 88 -0.67 -13.41 -5.34
C LEU A 88 -0.59 -11.94 -4.91
N ALA A 89 0.19 -11.58 -3.89
CA ALA A 89 0.44 -10.18 -3.55
C ALA A 89 1.11 -9.40 -4.71
N ASN A 90 1.80 -10.11 -5.62
CA ASN A 90 2.39 -9.55 -6.83
C ASN A 90 1.52 -9.77 -8.09
N TYR A 91 0.24 -10.15 -7.99
CA TYR A 91 -0.55 -10.69 -9.11
C TYR A 91 -0.51 -9.85 -10.41
N ARG A 92 -0.40 -8.52 -10.30
CA ARG A 92 -0.41 -7.60 -11.46
C ARG A 92 0.83 -7.78 -12.35
N GLU A 93 2.00 -8.01 -11.79
CA GLU A 93 3.26 -8.09 -12.54
C GLU A 93 3.38 -9.33 -13.46
N PRO A 94 3.18 -10.59 -12.99
CA PRO A 94 3.26 -11.75 -13.86
C PRO A 94 2.19 -11.71 -14.97
N LEU A 95 1.03 -11.15 -14.67
CA LEU A 95 -0.03 -10.91 -15.62
C LEU A 95 0.35 -9.85 -16.67
N THR A 96 0.90 -8.71 -16.24
CA THR A 96 1.41 -7.67 -17.14
C THR A 96 2.49 -8.22 -18.07
N TRP A 97 3.42 -9.02 -17.52
CA TRP A 97 4.43 -9.72 -18.30
C TRP A 97 3.80 -10.67 -19.33
N GLN A 98 2.81 -11.48 -18.91
CA GLN A 98 2.13 -12.42 -19.79
C GLN A 98 1.46 -11.74 -20.99
N TRP A 99 0.84 -10.57 -20.79
CA TRP A 99 0.14 -9.86 -21.87
C TRP A 99 1.03 -8.94 -22.71
N THR A 100 2.10 -8.38 -22.14
CA THR A 100 2.86 -7.29 -22.78
C THR A 100 4.34 -7.61 -22.99
N GLY A 101 4.88 -8.65 -22.35
CA GLY A 101 6.32 -8.93 -22.30
C GLY A 101 7.13 -7.88 -21.54
N ARG A 102 6.49 -7.01 -20.74
CA ARG A 102 7.15 -5.97 -19.95
C ARG A 102 7.28 -6.40 -18.49
N VAL A 103 8.46 -6.23 -17.92
CA VAL A 103 8.71 -6.38 -16.47
C VAL A 103 8.53 -5.02 -15.82
N GLY A 104 7.80 -4.95 -14.71
CA GLY A 104 7.82 -3.77 -13.85
C GLY A 104 9.24 -3.45 -13.40
N ASN A 105 9.61 -2.17 -13.46
CA ASN A 105 10.89 -1.70 -12.96
C ASN A 105 10.71 -1.04 -11.59
N ARG A 106 11.76 -1.07 -10.77
CA ARG A 106 11.85 -0.24 -9.57
C ARG A 106 11.83 1.23 -9.96
N THR A 107 10.90 1.98 -9.39
CA THR A 107 10.72 3.42 -9.70
C THR A 107 10.79 4.29 -8.44
N GLY A 108 11.20 3.72 -7.31
CA GLY A 108 11.14 4.37 -6.01
C GLY A 108 9.72 4.86 -5.72
N ASN A 109 9.61 6.11 -5.29
CA ASN A 109 8.34 6.76 -4.98
C ASN A 109 7.72 7.50 -6.18
N LEU A 110 8.07 7.13 -7.42
CA LEU A 110 7.40 7.68 -8.60
C LEU A 110 6.12 6.90 -8.92
N LEU A 111 5.04 7.63 -9.16
CA LEU A 111 3.86 7.11 -9.83
C LEU A 111 4.11 7.21 -11.34
N ILE A 112 4.28 6.06 -12.00
CA ILE A 112 4.46 6.02 -13.46
C ILE A 112 3.10 5.90 -14.14
N ARG A 113 2.72 6.93 -14.90
CA ARG A 113 1.55 6.92 -15.79
C ARG A 113 1.95 7.46 -17.15
N GLY A 114 1.72 6.67 -18.20
CA GLY A 114 2.11 7.06 -19.55
C GLY A 114 3.63 7.10 -19.72
N LYS A 115 4.15 8.23 -20.21
CA LYS A 115 5.57 8.38 -20.58
C LYS A 115 6.43 8.93 -19.44
N SER A 116 5.80 9.53 -18.43
CA SER A 116 6.50 10.25 -17.37
C SER A 116 6.15 9.68 -15.99
N GLY A 117 7.09 9.86 -15.05
CA GLY A 117 6.90 9.56 -13.63
C GLY A 117 6.75 10.84 -12.83
N VAL A 118 5.80 10.84 -11.90
CA VAL A 118 5.57 11.95 -10.97
C VAL A 118 5.84 11.52 -9.54
N ARG A 119 6.44 12.40 -8.75
CA ARG A 119 6.68 12.18 -7.32
C ARG A 119 5.35 12.07 -6.59
N GLN A 120 5.26 11.08 -5.69
CA GLN A 120 4.06 10.88 -4.87
C GLN A 120 4.27 11.07 -3.36
N ILE A 121 5.53 11.11 -2.89
CA ILE A 121 5.89 11.27 -1.47
C ILE A 121 6.78 12.50 -1.29
N TRP A 122 6.42 13.37 -0.36
CA TRP A 122 7.05 14.68 -0.18
C TRP A 122 7.43 14.94 1.27
N PRO A 123 8.61 15.50 1.56
CA PRO A 123 8.90 16.05 2.88
C PRO A 123 8.01 17.27 3.13
N CYS A 124 7.69 17.46 4.39
CA CYS A 124 7.01 18.63 4.91
C CYS A 124 7.68 19.03 6.24
N ALA A 125 7.17 20.06 6.92
CA ALA A 125 7.83 20.63 8.10
C ALA A 125 8.10 19.62 9.23
N ASP A 126 7.28 18.57 9.37
CA ASP A 126 7.34 17.59 10.47
C ASP A 126 7.23 16.12 10.01
N GLY A 127 7.53 15.82 8.74
CA GLY A 127 7.48 14.44 8.23
C GLY A 127 7.24 14.37 6.74
N PHE A 128 6.34 13.49 6.31
CA PHE A 128 6.04 13.27 4.90
C PHE A 128 4.54 13.26 4.59
N VAL A 129 4.20 13.73 3.38
CA VAL A 129 2.84 13.69 2.81
C VAL A 129 2.80 12.96 1.48
N THR A 130 1.64 12.43 1.13
CA THR A 130 1.35 11.76 -0.14
C THR A 130 0.55 12.68 -1.04
N TRP A 131 1.06 13.03 -2.21
CA TRP A 131 0.33 13.80 -3.23
C TRP A 131 1.01 13.66 -4.58
N ALA A 132 0.33 13.75 -5.71
CA ALA A 132 0.99 13.67 -7.02
C ALA A 132 0.33 14.58 -8.05
N LEU A 133 1.15 15.12 -8.95
CA LEU A 133 0.68 15.76 -10.18
C LEU A 133 0.05 14.68 -11.07
N VAL A 134 -1.27 14.71 -11.26
CA VAL A 134 -1.98 13.69 -12.05
C VAL A 134 -3.06 14.35 -12.91
N ASP A 135 -3.61 13.59 -13.86
CA ASP A 135 -4.70 14.00 -14.75
C ASP A 135 -6.05 14.08 -13.99
N ASN A 136 -6.11 14.95 -12.98
CA ASN A 136 -7.28 15.28 -12.18
C ASN A 136 -7.35 16.80 -12.03
N GLN A 137 -8.01 17.46 -12.98
CA GLN A 137 -8.00 18.92 -13.10
C GLN A 137 -8.56 19.64 -11.86
N PRO A 138 -9.69 19.19 -11.24
CA PRO A 138 -10.15 19.80 -9.99
C PRO A 138 -9.11 19.77 -8.87
N MET A 139 -8.39 18.66 -8.71
CA MET A 139 -7.34 18.51 -7.70
C MET A 139 -6.15 19.44 -7.97
N MET A 140 -5.73 19.57 -9.24
CA MET A 140 -4.64 20.47 -9.63
C MET A 140 -4.99 21.94 -9.38
N ARG A 141 -6.20 22.37 -9.79
CA ARG A 141 -6.69 23.73 -9.49
C ARG A 141 -6.84 23.98 -7.99
N GLY A 142 -7.30 22.98 -7.24
CA GLY A 142 -7.38 23.03 -5.78
C GLY A 142 -6.01 23.29 -5.15
N MET A 143 -4.97 22.59 -5.60
CA MET A 143 -3.60 22.78 -5.13
C MET A 143 -3.09 24.19 -5.45
N VAL A 144 -3.23 24.64 -6.70
CA VAL A 144 -2.82 26.00 -7.12
C VAL A 144 -3.52 27.07 -6.27
N LYS A 145 -4.82 26.91 -6.02
CA LYS A 145 -5.59 27.83 -5.17
C LYS A 145 -5.05 27.87 -3.74
N VAL A 146 -4.74 26.73 -3.15
CA VAL A 146 -4.21 26.63 -1.77
C VAL A 146 -2.80 27.22 -1.67
N MET A 147 -1.97 27.00 -2.70
CA MET A 147 -0.62 27.57 -2.76
C MET A 147 -0.63 29.10 -2.92
N GLY A 148 -1.68 29.66 -3.54
CA GLY A 148 -1.79 31.11 -3.78
C GLY A 148 -0.59 31.63 -4.56
N ASP A 149 0.04 32.71 -4.08
CA ASP A 149 1.23 33.29 -4.72
C ASP A 149 2.41 32.30 -4.82
N ALA A 150 2.48 31.31 -3.93
CA ALA A 150 3.52 30.29 -3.96
C ALA A 150 3.38 29.31 -5.15
N ALA A 151 2.22 29.30 -5.83
CA ALA A 151 2.01 28.48 -7.04
C ALA A 151 2.94 28.89 -8.19
N GLY A 152 3.40 30.14 -8.24
CA GLY A 152 4.32 30.64 -9.26
C GLY A 152 3.88 30.23 -10.69
N PRO A 153 4.72 29.51 -11.45
CA PRO A 153 4.39 29.12 -12.82
C PRO A 153 3.17 28.18 -12.92
N LEU A 154 2.84 27.41 -11.87
CA LEU A 154 1.68 26.51 -11.86
C LEU A 154 0.35 27.25 -11.98
N ALA A 155 0.31 28.53 -11.59
CA ALA A 155 -0.88 29.37 -11.73
C ALA A 155 -1.21 29.71 -13.18
N ALA A 156 -0.23 29.65 -14.08
CA ALA A 156 -0.40 29.92 -15.51
C ALA A 156 -0.71 28.67 -16.35
N VAL A 157 -0.67 27.48 -15.74
CA VAL A 157 -0.94 26.22 -16.45
C VAL A 157 -2.44 26.08 -16.70
N ASP A 158 -2.81 25.86 -17.96
CA ASP A 158 -4.17 25.45 -18.32
C ASP A 158 -4.35 23.94 -18.08
N TRP A 159 -4.77 23.61 -16.85
CA TRP A 159 -4.96 22.22 -16.41
C TRP A 159 -6.04 21.46 -17.19
N ASP A 160 -6.94 22.15 -17.90
CA ASP A 160 -7.98 21.51 -18.72
C ASP A 160 -7.48 21.17 -20.13
N ALA A 161 -6.38 21.78 -20.57
CA ALA A 161 -5.80 21.61 -21.91
C ALA A 161 -4.57 20.69 -21.95
N ILE A 162 -4.16 20.10 -20.82
CA ILE A 162 -2.96 19.25 -20.74
C ILE A 162 -3.26 17.86 -20.17
N LEU A 163 -2.35 16.92 -20.47
CA LEU A 163 -2.17 15.68 -19.75
C LEU A 163 -0.80 15.71 -19.07
N VAL A 164 -0.78 15.63 -17.75
CA VAL A 164 0.45 15.56 -16.94
C VAL A 164 1.28 14.36 -17.36
N ALA A 165 0.63 13.23 -17.69
CA ALA A 165 1.29 12.00 -18.15
C ALA A 165 2.11 12.17 -19.45
N ASP A 166 1.87 13.22 -20.23
CA ASP A 166 2.58 13.53 -21.48
C ASP A 166 3.62 14.66 -21.30
N MET A 167 3.70 15.28 -20.13
CA MET A 167 4.63 16.38 -19.90
C MET A 167 6.10 15.91 -19.89
N PRO A 168 7.04 16.71 -20.44
CA PRO A 168 8.47 16.45 -20.34
C PRO A 168 8.92 16.31 -18.89
N ARG A 169 9.90 15.44 -18.62
CA ARG A 169 10.37 15.20 -17.26
C ARG A 169 10.93 16.46 -16.62
N GLU A 170 11.63 17.29 -17.41
CA GLU A 170 12.23 18.55 -16.98
C GLU A 170 11.16 19.52 -16.48
N THR A 171 10.04 19.65 -17.20
CA THR A 171 8.89 20.46 -16.79
C THR A 171 8.29 19.95 -15.48
N LEU A 172 8.15 18.63 -15.35
CA LEU A 172 7.67 18.03 -14.09
C LEU A 172 8.63 18.31 -12.93
N ILE A 173 9.95 18.25 -13.13
CA ILE A 173 10.93 18.57 -12.07
C ILE A 173 10.74 20.01 -11.58
N GLU A 174 10.55 20.97 -12.50
CA GLU A 174 10.32 22.37 -12.15
C GLU A 174 9.02 22.55 -11.35
N TRP A 175 7.94 21.91 -11.78
CA TRP A 175 6.65 21.93 -11.08
C TRP A 175 6.73 21.27 -9.71
N GLU A 176 7.42 20.13 -9.63
CA GLU A 176 7.63 19.41 -8.37
C GLU A 176 8.43 20.25 -7.38
N ALA A 177 9.46 20.99 -7.82
CA ALA A 177 10.24 21.87 -6.95
C ALA A 177 9.39 22.99 -6.32
N VAL A 178 8.44 23.55 -7.07
CA VAL A 178 7.49 24.55 -6.56
C VAL A 178 6.58 23.95 -5.48
N VAL A 179 6.06 22.74 -5.71
CA VAL A 179 5.22 22.01 -4.74
C VAL A 179 6.01 21.64 -3.49
N GLU A 180 7.25 21.15 -3.62
CA GLU A 180 8.10 20.81 -2.47
C GLU A 180 8.40 22.04 -1.61
N ALA A 181 8.73 23.18 -2.23
CA ALA A 181 8.98 24.42 -1.51
C ALA A 181 7.76 24.91 -0.70
N PHE A 182 6.55 24.60 -1.17
CA PHE A 182 5.31 24.86 -0.43
C PHE A 182 5.14 23.86 0.73
N PHE A 183 5.22 22.55 0.46
CA PHE A 183 5.03 21.53 1.50
C PHE A 183 6.04 21.62 2.65
N LEU A 184 7.30 22.00 2.39
CA LEU A 184 8.31 22.20 3.42
C LEU A 184 7.97 23.30 4.45
N LYS A 185 7.03 24.19 4.13
CA LYS A 185 6.58 25.28 5.03
C LYS A 185 5.39 24.91 5.89
N HIS A 186 4.80 23.75 5.67
CA HIS A 186 3.57 23.32 6.33
C HIS A 186 3.76 21.98 7.02
N THR A 187 3.05 21.80 8.13
CA THR A 187 2.99 20.52 8.85
C THR A 187 2.05 19.53 8.15
N ARG A 188 2.20 18.24 8.47
CA ARG A 188 1.29 17.16 8.04
C ARG A 188 -0.16 17.50 8.34
N ALA A 189 -0.43 18.04 9.53
CA ALA A 189 -1.78 18.41 9.98
C ALA A 189 -2.38 19.58 9.18
N GLU A 190 -1.60 20.64 8.92
CA GLU A 190 -2.03 21.78 8.11
C GLU A 190 -2.34 21.35 6.66
N LEU A 191 -1.44 20.58 6.05
CA LEU A 191 -1.63 20.05 4.70
C LEU A 191 -2.84 19.10 4.64
N GLY A 192 -3.04 18.28 5.67
CA GLY A 192 -4.22 17.43 5.82
C GLY A 192 -5.52 18.22 5.87
N ALA A 193 -5.57 19.30 6.65
CA ALA A 193 -6.74 20.19 6.73
C ALA A 193 -7.01 20.90 5.39
N MET A 194 -5.97 21.40 4.72
CA MET A 194 -6.09 21.98 3.38
C MET A 194 -6.62 20.95 2.37
N SER A 195 -6.15 19.71 2.46
CA SER A 195 -6.57 18.59 1.62
C SER A 195 -8.06 18.30 1.75
N GLN A 196 -8.56 18.17 2.98
CA GLN A 196 -9.97 17.95 3.25
C GLN A 196 -10.85 19.12 2.78
N ALA A 197 -10.41 20.36 3.01
CA ALA A 197 -11.18 21.54 2.65
C ALA A 197 -11.23 21.81 1.13
N ASN A 198 -10.23 21.36 0.37
CA ASN A 198 -10.07 21.71 -1.05
C ASN A 198 -10.02 20.51 -2.00
N GLY A 199 -10.20 19.28 -1.50
CA GLY A 199 -10.21 18.06 -2.33
C GLY A 199 -8.86 17.75 -2.96
N LEU A 200 -7.76 17.92 -2.21
CA LEU A 200 -6.40 17.75 -2.76
C LEU A 200 -5.96 16.29 -2.90
N GLY A 201 -6.71 15.33 -2.35
CA GLY A 201 -6.32 13.91 -2.36
C GLY A 201 -5.01 13.61 -1.61
N LEU A 202 -4.57 14.53 -0.76
CA LEU A 202 -3.36 14.43 0.03
C LEU A 202 -3.65 13.79 1.40
N SER A 203 -2.76 12.89 1.82
CA SER A 203 -2.68 12.36 3.19
C SER A 203 -1.24 12.47 3.70
N TRP A 204 -0.98 12.02 4.93
CA TRP A 204 0.37 12.00 5.52
C TRP A 204 0.84 10.59 5.86
N ILE A 205 2.15 10.47 6.09
CA ILE A 205 2.77 9.24 6.60
C ILE A 205 2.82 9.33 8.11
N ASP A 206 2.07 8.44 8.77
CA ASP A 206 2.10 8.26 10.21
C ASP A 206 3.38 7.53 10.65
N THR A 207 3.88 7.92 11.82
CA THR A 207 4.88 7.15 12.56
C THR A 207 4.19 6.05 13.39
N PRO A 208 4.94 5.07 13.92
CA PRO A 208 4.37 4.11 14.88
C PRO A 208 3.75 4.77 16.12
N ALA A 209 4.30 5.91 16.57
CA ALA A 209 3.75 6.66 17.69
C ALA A 209 2.39 7.29 17.33
N ASP A 210 2.25 7.84 16.12
CA ASP A 210 0.99 8.38 15.61
C ASP A 210 -0.10 7.30 15.55
N ALA A 211 0.25 6.08 15.08
CA ALA A 211 -0.67 4.95 15.04
C ALA A 211 -1.16 4.52 16.44
N LEU A 212 -0.30 4.54 17.45
CA LEU A 212 -0.66 4.23 18.84
C LEU A 212 -1.49 5.33 19.50
N ALA A 213 -1.29 6.58 19.09
CA ALA A 213 -2.00 7.76 19.57
C ALA A 213 -3.30 8.08 18.78
N SER A 214 -3.56 7.37 17.67
CA SER A 214 -4.69 7.65 16.80
C SER A 214 -6.05 7.45 17.49
N ASP A 215 -6.80 8.56 17.62
CA ASP A 215 -8.18 8.55 18.11
C ASP A 215 -9.10 7.66 17.26
N HIS A 216 -8.87 7.61 15.94
CA HIS A 216 -9.65 6.77 15.04
C HIS A 216 -9.42 5.28 15.34
N LEU A 217 -8.16 4.86 15.48
CA LEU A 217 -7.83 3.46 15.77
C LEU A 217 -8.29 3.05 17.17
N ALA A 218 -8.20 3.96 18.14
CA ALA A 218 -8.75 3.76 19.48
C ALA A 218 -10.28 3.58 19.45
N ALA A 219 -11.02 4.43 18.73
CA ALA A 219 -12.46 4.33 18.58
C ALA A 219 -12.92 3.04 17.88
N ARG A 220 -12.04 2.41 17.10
CA ARG A 220 -12.28 1.13 16.44
C ARG A 220 -11.80 -0.08 17.26
N GLY A 221 -11.32 0.13 18.48
CA GLY A 221 -10.87 -0.95 19.36
C GLY A 221 -9.67 -1.72 18.81
N LEU A 222 -8.86 -1.11 17.92
CA LEU A 222 -7.69 -1.76 17.36
C LEU A 222 -6.67 -2.09 18.44
N TRP A 223 -6.50 -1.23 19.45
CA TRP A 223 -5.53 -1.43 20.51
C TRP A 223 -6.21 -1.93 21.77
N ARG A 224 -5.78 -3.09 22.27
CA ARG A 224 -6.15 -3.63 23.58
C ARG A 224 -5.01 -3.40 24.55
N ASP A 225 -5.32 -2.88 25.73
CA ASP A 225 -4.34 -2.76 26.81
C ASP A 225 -4.23 -4.09 27.55
N VAL A 226 -3.03 -4.65 27.59
CA VAL A 226 -2.67 -5.84 28.36
C VAL A 226 -1.45 -5.49 29.19
N ASP A 227 -1.65 -5.36 30.50
CA ASP A 227 -0.61 -4.99 31.48
C ASP A 227 0.18 -3.72 31.12
N GLY A 228 -0.51 -2.71 30.58
CA GLY A 228 0.10 -1.44 30.17
C GLY A 228 0.74 -1.47 28.79
N VAL A 229 0.60 -2.56 28.04
CA VAL A 229 1.08 -2.71 26.66
C VAL A 229 -0.10 -2.76 25.69
N LYS A 230 -0.08 -1.88 24.68
CA LYS A 230 -1.05 -1.91 23.58
C LYS A 230 -0.73 -3.04 22.60
N LEU A 231 -1.64 -4.00 22.48
CA LEU A 231 -1.58 -5.10 21.50
C LEU A 231 -2.71 -4.96 20.47
N PRO A 232 -2.50 -5.42 19.22
CA PRO A 232 -3.58 -5.47 18.23
C PRO A 232 -4.77 -6.33 18.71
N GLY A 233 -5.97 -5.78 18.58
CA GLY A 233 -7.25 -6.40 18.83
C GLY A 233 -7.85 -7.01 17.56
N ARG A 234 -9.18 -7.15 17.54
CA ARG A 234 -9.89 -7.65 16.36
C ARG A 234 -9.87 -6.61 15.25
N LEU A 235 -9.71 -7.05 14.01
CA LEU A 235 -9.73 -6.20 12.82
C LEU A 235 -11.11 -6.13 12.14
N TRP A 236 -12.14 -6.63 12.82
CA TRP A 236 -13.53 -6.68 12.36
C TRP A 236 -14.48 -6.50 13.54
N MET A 237 -15.70 -6.04 13.23
CA MET A 237 -16.83 -5.94 14.16
C MET A 237 -17.99 -6.76 13.60
N SER A 238 -18.82 -7.31 14.49
CA SER A 238 -20.04 -8.06 14.17
C SER A 238 -21.21 -7.45 14.93
N SER A 239 -22.27 -7.05 14.24
CA SER A 239 -23.48 -6.51 14.91
C SER A 239 -24.11 -7.49 15.90
N LEU A 240 -23.92 -8.80 15.68
CA LEU A 240 -24.43 -9.84 16.58
C LEU A 240 -23.58 -10.02 17.85
N GLU A 241 -22.28 -9.73 17.80
CA GLU A 241 -21.37 -9.90 18.95
C GLU A 241 -21.12 -8.58 19.69
N ASP A 242 -21.07 -7.47 18.95
CA ASP A 242 -20.59 -6.17 19.43
C ASP A 242 -21.72 -5.15 19.65
N GLY A 243 -22.99 -5.57 19.49
CA GLY A 243 -24.16 -4.80 19.90
C GLY A 243 -24.40 -3.49 19.14
N GLN A 244 -24.07 -3.46 17.85
CA GLN A 244 -24.35 -2.34 16.92
C GLN A 244 -25.60 -2.60 16.07
#